data_AF-A0A957MFB5-F1
#
_entry.id   AF-A0A957MFB5-F1
#
_cell.length_a   1.000
_cell.length_b   1.000
_cell.length_c   1.000
_cell.angle_alpha   90.00
_cell.angle_beta   90.00
_cell.angle_gamma   90.00
#
_symmetry.space_group_name_H-M   'P 1'
#
loop_
_entity.id
_entity.type
_entity.pdbx_description
1 polymer ?
#
loop_
_entity_poly.entity_id
_entity_poly.type
_entity_poly.pdbx_seq_one_letter_code
_entity_poly.pdbx_strand_id
1 'polypeptide(L)'
;YQVVWRDGVCRDIHSIGEVIRDGAGTPVRMIGRVEDITERKRAEEATEQLRAQLAQAQKMETVGRLAGGIAHDFNNLLAVILLRSEMALQMVESDSPLYRSLNAINTTGQRSAALVQ
;
A
#
# COMPACT_ATOMS: atom_id res chain seq x y z
N TYR A 1 28.12 -16.63 -4.40
CA TYR A 1 27.87 -17.63 -3.34
C TYR A 1 28.28 -17.03 -2.01
N GLN A 2 27.76 -17.55 -0.90
CA GLN A 2 28.08 -17.03 0.44
C GLN A 2 29.31 -17.72 1.04
N VAL A 3 30.15 -16.94 1.70
CA VAL A 3 31.36 -17.42 2.38
C VAL A 3 31.42 -16.82 3.77
N VAL A 4 31.70 -17.64 4.77
CA VAL A 4 31.99 -17.16 6.13
C VAL A 4 33.49 -16.87 6.23
N TRP A 5 33.85 -15.63 6.58
CA TRP A 5 35.23 -15.21 6.73
C TRP A 5 35.80 -15.60 8.10
N ARG A 6 37.12 -15.41 8.31
CA ARG A 6 37.79 -15.76 9.59
C ARG A 6 37.24 -15.00 10.80
N ASP A 7 36.62 -13.85 10.58
CA ASP A 7 35.94 -13.03 11.58
C ASP A 7 34.51 -13.52 11.90
N GLY A 8 34.05 -14.60 11.25
CA GLY A 8 32.70 -15.15 11.39
C GLY A 8 31.64 -14.40 10.55
N VAL A 9 32.02 -13.35 9.81
CA VAL A 9 31.08 -12.57 9.00
C VAL A 9 30.80 -13.28 7.69
N CYS A 10 29.52 -13.44 7.36
CA CYS A 10 29.08 -13.94 6.06
C CYS A 10 29.21 -12.83 5.01
N ARG A 11 29.84 -13.16 3.88
CA ARG A 11 30.03 -12.27 2.73
C ARG A 11 29.49 -12.91 1.47
N ASP A 12 28.80 -12.13 0.66
CA ASP A 12 28.39 -12.51 -0.69
C ASP A 12 29.57 -12.30 -1.63
N ILE A 13 30.05 -13.40 -2.19
CA ILE A 13 31.19 -13.40 -3.11
C ILE A 13 30.70 -13.64 -4.53
N HIS A 14 31.13 -12.76 -5.43
CA HIS A 14 31.09 -13.00 -6.86
C HIS A 14 32.49 -13.44 -7.31
N SER A 15 32.59 -14.67 -7.81
CA SER A 15 33.85 -15.20 -8.34
C SER A 15 33.64 -15.63 -9.78
N ILE A 16 34.51 -15.16 -10.65
CA ILE A 16 34.63 -15.62 -12.04
C ILE A 16 36.04 -16.15 -12.25
N GLY A 17 36.17 -17.25 -12.99
CA GLY A 17 37.46 -17.86 -13.25
C GLY A 17 37.51 -18.54 -14.59
N GLU A 18 38.65 -18.44 -15.24
CA GLU A 18 38.96 -19.08 -16.51
C GLU A 18 40.19 -19.98 -16.36
N VAL A 19 40.13 -21.16 -16.97
CA VAL A 19 41.23 -22.11 -16.99
C VAL A 19 41.93 -22.00 -18.34
N ILE A 20 43.19 -21.59 -18.31
CA ILE A 20 44.08 -21.54 -19.46
C ILE A 20 44.66 -22.94 -19.66
N ARG A 21 44.55 -23.43 -20.89
CA ARG A 21 45.00 -24.74 -21.32
C ARG A 21 46.13 -24.62 -22.36
N ASP A 22 47.00 -25.61 -22.43
CA ASP A 22 48.00 -25.71 -23.49
C ASP A 22 47.38 -26.22 -24.82
N GLY A 23 48.22 -26.35 -25.85
CA GLY A 23 47.80 -26.85 -27.16
C GLY A 23 47.31 -28.30 -27.18
N ALA A 24 47.60 -29.08 -26.13
CA ALA A 24 47.07 -30.44 -25.95
C ALA A 24 45.77 -30.46 -25.13
N GLY A 25 45.26 -29.30 -24.69
CA GLY A 25 44.06 -29.16 -23.86
C GLY A 25 44.32 -29.36 -22.36
N THR A 26 45.58 -29.55 -21.95
CA THR A 26 45.97 -29.74 -20.56
C THR A 26 45.84 -28.42 -19.80
N PRO A 27 45.16 -28.39 -18.63
CA PRO A 27 45.05 -27.17 -17.85
C PRO A 27 46.41 -26.80 -17.25
N VAL A 28 46.91 -25.61 -17.61
CA VAL A 28 48.23 -25.12 -17.18
C VAL A 28 48.14 -23.98 -16.18
N ARG A 29 47.01 -23.25 -16.15
CA ARG A 29 46.80 -22.15 -15.21
C ARG A 29 45.31 -21.87 -15.02
N MET A 30 44.92 -21.40 -13.84
CA MET A 30 43.62 -20.79 -13.60
C MET A 30 43.81 -19.35 -13.19
N ILE A 31 43.05 -18.43 -13.80
CA ILE A 31 43.00 -17.02 -13.41
C ILE A 31 41.55 -16.71 -13.05
N GLY A 32 41.34 -16.02 -11.94
CA GLY A 32 40.00 -15.58 -11.55
C GLY A 32 40.01 -14.28 -10.79
N ARG A 33 38.83 -13.67 -10.72
CA ARG A 33 38.55 -12.50 -9.90
C ARG A 33 37.55 -12.90 -8.84
N VAL A 34 37.86 -12.55 -7.59
CA VAL A 34 36.98 -12.72 -6.44
C VAL A 34 36.63 -11.32 -5.95
N GLU A 35 35.35 -10.99 -5.96
CA GLU A 35 34.83 -9.70 -5.53
C GLU A 35 33.82 -9.91 -4.39
N ASP A 36 34.01 -9.18 -3.31
CA ASP A 36 33.01 -9.06 -2.25
C ASP A 36 31.92 -8.09 -2.71
N ILE A 37 30.70 -8.60 -2.86
CA ILE A 37 29.53 -7.86 -3.32
C ILE A 37 28.48 -7.69 -2.22
N THR A 38 28.84 -7.94 -0.96
CA THR A 38 27.92 -7.91 0.19
C THR A 38 27.22 -6.56 0.31
N GLU A 39 27.99 -5.46 0.32
CA GLU A 39 27.44 -4.11 0.44
C GLU A 39 26.55 -3.74 -0.74
N ARG A 40 26.93 -4.17 -1.95
CA ARG A 40 26.13 -3.92 -3.15
C ARG A 40 24.78 -4.64 -3.08
N LYS A 41 24.75 -5.91 -2.71
CA LYS A 41 23.49 -6.67 -2.57
C LYS A 41 22.62 -6.11 -1.45
N ARG A 42 23.20 -5.69 -0.31
CA ARG A 42 22.45 -5.03 0.77
C ARG A 42 21.80 -3.73 0.30
N ALA A 43 22.51 -2.92 -0.48
CA ALA A 43 21.96 -1.69 -1.04
C ALA A 43 20.85 -1.97 -2.07
N GLU A 44 21.02 -2.99 -2.91
CA GLU A 44 19.99 -3.45 -3.86
C GLU A 44 18.73 -3.94 -3.12
N GLU A 45 18.89 -4.77 -2.07
CA GLU A 45 17.80 -5.26 -1.24
C GLU A 45 17.06 -4.12 -0.51
N ALA A 46 17.80 -3.18 0.08
CA ALA A 46 17.21 -2.01 0.74
C ALA A 46 16.44 -1.14 -0.26
N THR A 47 16.97 -0.96 -1.46
CA THR A 47 16.29 -0.22 -2.54
C THR A 47 15.00 -0.91 -2.96
N GLU A 48 15.01 -2.24 -3.10
CA GLU A 48 13.82 -3.00 -3.47
C GLU A 48 12.74 -2.94 -2.37
N GLN A 49 13.14 -3.04 -1.11
CA GLN A 49 12.22 -2.87 0.03
C GLN A 49 11.60 -1.47 0.05
N LEU A 50 12.39 -0.41 -0.16
CA LEU A 50 11.88 0.96 -0.23
C LEU A 50 10.92 1.17 -1.40
N ARG A 51 11.22 0.60 -2.58
CA ARG A 51 10.32 0.65 -3.74
C ARG A 51 8.99 -0.04 -3.46
N ALA A 52 9.02 -1.21 -2.81
CA ALA A 52 7.81 -1.92 -2.42
C ALA A 52 6.97 -1.10 -1.41
N GLN A 53 7.62 -0.47 -0.43
CA GLN A 53 6.94 0.41 0.53
C GLN A 53 6.34 1.64 -0.14
N LEU A 54 7.07 2.28 -1.06
CA LEU A 54 6.58 3.44 -1.81
C LEU A 54 5.36 3.06 -2.66
N ALA A 55 5.41 1.94 -3.38
CA ALA A 55 4.28 1.47 -4.19
C ALA A 55 3.03 1.21 -3.32
N GLN A 56 3.22 0.62 -2.13
CA GLN A 56 2.13 0.40 -1.18
C GLN A 56 1.56 1.73 -0.65
N ALA A 57 2.41 2.71 -0.34
CA ALA A 57 1.98 4.03 0.11
C ALA A 57 1.17 4.77 -0.97
N GLN A 58 1.62 4.76 -2.23
CA GLN A 58 0.90 5.35 -3.36
C GLN A 58 -0.46 4.69 -3.61
N LYS A 59 -0.53 3.37 -3.45
CA LYS A 59 -1.80 2.64 -3.50
C LYS A 59 -2.75 3.11 -2.40
N MET A 60 -2.24 3.28 -1.18
CA MET A 60 -3.05 3.75 -0.05
C MET A 60 -3.49 5.21 -0.21
N GLU A 61 -2.64 6.08 -0.76
CA GLU A 61 -2.99 7.46 -1.11
C GLU A 61 -4.16 7.51 -2.10
N THR A 62 -4.11 6.66 -3.14
CA THR A 62 -5.19 6.56 -4.13
C THR A 62 -6.50 6.09 -3.49
N VAL A 63 -6.44 5.08 -2.61
CA VAL A 63 -7.60 4.60 -1.85
C VAL A 63 -8.16 5.71 -0.96
N GLY A 64 -7.30 6.44 -0.24
CA GLY A 64 -7.71 7.56 0.62
C GLY A 64 -8.39 8.67 -0.17
N ARG A 65 -7.85 9.04 -1.34
CA ARG A 65 -8.46 10.06 -2.21
C ARG A 65 -9.83 9.62 -2.74
N LEU A 66 -9.96 8.37 -3.17
CA LEU A 66 -11.23 7.81 -3.62
C LEU A 66 -12.25 7.75 -2.46
N ALA A 67 -11.83 7.29 -1.28
CA ALA A 67 -12.67 7.25 -0.10
C ALA A 67 -13.16 8.65 0.31
N GLY A 68 -12.29 9.66 0.30
CA GLY A 68 -12.66 11.04 0.59
C GLY A 68 -13.65 11.62 -0.43
N GLY A 69 -13.48 11.34 -1.73
CA GLY A 69 -14.44 11.73 -2.76
C GLY A 69 -15.79 11.06 -2.59
N ILE A 70 -15.81 9.74 -2.35
CA ILE A 70 -17.05 8.98 -2.09
C ILE A 70 -17.76 9.49 -0.83
N ALA A 71 -17.01 9.75 0.25
CA ALA A 71 -17.52 10.30 1.50
C ALA A 71 -18.18 11.67 1.29
N HIS A 72 -17.52 12.55 0.54
CA HIS A 72 -18.06 13.86 0.18
C HIS A 72 -19.38 13.74 -0.59
N ASP A 73 -19.41 12.93 -1.65
CA ASP A 73 -20.61 12.77 -2.47
C ASP A 73 -21.77 12.11 -1.69
N PHE A 74 -21.46 11.18 -0.80
CA PHE A 74 -22.44 10.58 0.10
C PHE A 74 -23.05 11.62 1.06
N ASN A 75 -22.22 12.49 1.64
CA ASN A 75 -22.69 13.59 2.49
C ASN A 75 -23.55 14.59 1.71
N ASN A 76 -23.23 14.85 0.44
CA ASN A 76 -24.07 15.70 -0.41
C ASN A 76 -25.47 15.11 -0.62
N LEU A 77 -25.57 13.81 -0.89
CA LEU A 77 -26.86 13.13 -1.03
C LEU A 77 -27.64 13.08 0.28
N LEU A 78 -26.97 12.80 1.40
CA LEU A 78 -27.59 12.81 2.73
C LEU A 78 -28.15 14.19 3.07
N ALA A 79 -27.42 15.27 2.79
CA ALA A 79 -27.89 16.63 3.05
C ALA A 79 -29.23 16.92 2.37
N VAL A 80 -29.42 16.48 1.12
CA VAL A 80 -30.69 16.63 0.39
C VAL A 80 -31.80 15.80 1.01
N ILE A 81 -31.52 14.55 1.39
CA ILE A 81 -32.50 13.65 2.03
C ILE A 81 -32.97 14.26 3.35
N LEU A 82 -32.03 14.68 4.20
CA LEU A 82 -32.28 15.31 5.49
C LEU A 82 -33.13 16.56 5.33
N LEU A 83 -32.71 17.50 4.47
CA LEU A 83 -33.45 18.73 4.22
C LEU A 83 -34.90 18.45 3.77
N ARG A 84 -35.09 17.53 2.82
CA ARG A 84 -36.45 17.17 2.35
C ARG A 84 -37.28 16.52 3.45
N SER A 85 -36.69 15.66 4.26
CA SER A 85 -37.39 15.04 5.40
C SER A 85 -37.78 16.07 6.45
N GLU A 86 -36.92 17.04 6.75
CA GLU A 86 -37.19 18.14 7.67
C GLU A 86 -38.33 19.03 7.17
N MET A 87 -38.30 19.40 5.89
CA MET A 87 -39.39 20.17 5.28
C MET A 87 -40.71 19.38 5.31
N ALA A 88 -40.68 18.08 5.00
CA ALA A 88 -41.87 17.24 5.04
C ALA A 88 -42.45 17.13 6.46
N LEU A 89 -41.60 17.01 7.49
CA LEU A 89 -42.01 16.97 8.90
C LEU A 89 -42.79 18.22 9.33
N GLN A 90 -42.50 19.40 8.74
CA GLN A 90 -43.24 20.64 9.00
C GLN A 90 -44.65 20.65 8.42
N MET A 91 -44.96 19.75 7.47
CA MET A 91 -46.23 19.70 6.74
C MET A 91 -47.18 18.60 7.23
N VAL A 92 -46.73 17.73 8.14
CA VAL A 92 -47.53 16.61 8.67
C VAL A 92 -47.79 16.75 10.17
N GLU A 93 -48.96 16.26 10.61
CA GLU A 93 -49.32 16.23 12.02
C GLU A 93 -48.42 15.29 12.82
N SER A 94 -48.03 15.72 14.02
CA SER A 94 -47.05 15.04 14.87
C SER A 94 -47.47 13.64 15.35
N ASP A 95 -48.76 13.33 15.40
CA ASP A 95 -49.27 12.01 15.79
C ASP A 95 -49.44 11.04 14.59
N SER A 96 -49.26 11.55 13.37
CA SER A 96 -49.44 10.75 12.16
C SER A 96 -48.38 9.65 12.03
N PRO A 97 -48.74 8.47 11.46
CA PRO A 97 -47.75 7.45 11.11
C PRO A 97 -46.65 7.96 10.18
N LEU A 98 -46.97 8.92 9.30
CA LEU A 98 -46.02 9.52 8.38
C LEU A 98 -44.97 10.39 9.10
N TYR A 99 -45.36 11.14 10.14
CA TYR A 99 -44.43 11.89 10.98
C TYR A 99 -43.39 10.96 11.62
N ARG A 100 -43.82 9.82 12.19
CA ARG A 100 -42.90 8.83 12.78
C ARG A 100 -41.90 8.28 11.77
N SER A 101 -42.36 7.95 10.56
CA SER A 101 -41.49 7.46 9.48
C SER A 101 -40.48 8.51 9.02
N LEU A 102 -40.91 9.75 8.80
CA LEU A 102 -40.02 10.85 8.41
C LEU A 102 -38.98 11.16 9.50
N ASN A 103 -39.40 11.13 10.77
CA ASN A 103 -38.49 11.35 11.89
C ASN A 103 -37.45 10.21 12.01
N ALA A 104 -37.84 8.97 11.71
CA ALA A 104 -36.91 7.84 11.66
C ALA A 104 -35.90 7.99 10.50
N ILE A 105 -36.33 8.46 9.32
CA ILE A 105 -35.44 8.78 8.19
C ILE A 105 -34.43 9.86 8.60
N ASN A 106 -34.91 10.95 9.22
CA ASN A 106 -34.06 12.05 9.64
C ASN A 106 -33.02 11.60 10.68
N THR A 107 -33.47 10.91 11.73
CA THR A 107 -32.59 10.36 12.78
C THR A 107 -31.54 9.39 12.20
N THR A 108 -31.94 8.53 11.27
CA THR A 108 -31.03 7.57 10.64
C THR A 108 -30.02 8.28 9.74
N GLY A 109 -30.47 9.25 8.94
CA GLY A 109 -29.60 10.03 8.06
C GLY A 109 -28.57 10.86 8.84
N GLN A 110 -28.96 11.47 9.96
CA GLN A 110 -28.05 12.21 10.83
C GLN A 110 -26.96 11.29 11.43
N ARG A 111 -27.34 10.08 11.85
CA ARG A 111 -26.38 9.06 12.31
C ARG A 111 -25.44 8.63 11.19
N SER A 112 -25.95 8.43 9.98
CA SER A 112 -25.14 8.06 8.81
C SER A 112 -24.12 9.15 8.45
N ALA A 113 -24.50 10.43 8.53
CA ALA A 113 -23.59 11.55 8.28
C ALA A 113 -22.44 11.58 9.30
N ALA A 114 -22.74 11.28 10.58
CA ALA A 114 -21.74 11.24 11.65
C ALA A 114 -20.75 10.07 11.56
N LEU A 115 -21.03 9.04 10.74
CA LEU A 115 -20.10 7.92 10.50
C LEU A 115 -19.04 8.23 9.45
N VAL A 116 -19.26 9.27 8.63
CA VAL A 116 -18.44 9.60 7.46
C VAL A 116 -17.59 10.86 7.70
N GLN A 117 -17.87 11.60 8.78
CA GLN A 117 -17.04 12.69 9.31
C GLN A 117 -15.99 12.18 10.30
#